data_AF-A0A8J1M6C4-F1
#
_entry.id   AF-A0A8J1M6C4-F1
#
_cell.length_a   1.000
_cell.length_b   1.000
_cell.length_c   1.000
_cell.angle_alpha   90.00
_cell.angle_beta   90.00
_cell.angle_gamma   90.00
#
_symmetry.space_group_name_H-M   'P 1'
#
loop_
_entity.id
_entity.type
_entity.pdbx_description
1 polymer ?
#
loop_
_entity_poly.entity_id
_entity_poly.type
_entity_poly.pdbx_seq_one_letter_code
_entity_poly.pdbx_strand_id
1 'polypeptide(L)'
;MALPCASWLSNEALKHLFLLSWLALNIWLFCKTFTVYYSGPQYFYLHQMLGLGLCVSRASASVLNLNCSLVLLPMCRTVIGLLRRPKMVWSRKTRRMLDKHRTFHAACGFAICLFSAVHVGAHVLNAVNFSVNYNHEFTVLNVARYKNEDPRKIIFTSVPGVTGVLMVLILFLMCTASTSSIRSSNYSIFLHTHNLFFIFYLFAAGSLLVLFRQ
;
A
#
# COMPACT_ATOMS: atom_id res chain seq x y z
N MET A 1 35.80 -8.58 -29.18
CA MET A 1 34.34 -8.76 -29.28
C MET A 1 33.77 -8.74 -27.87
N ALA A 2 33.11 -7.66 -27.45
CA ALA A 2 32.52 -7.62 -26.11
C ALA A 2 31.37 -8.63 -26.06
N LEU A 3 31.43 -9.57 -25.11
CA LEU A 3 30.43 -10.63 -24.93
C LEU A 3 29.03 -9.99 -24.84
N PRO A 4 28.05 -10.43 -25.66
CA PRO A 4 26.69 -9.86 -25.67
C PRO A 4 26.07 -9.78 -24.27
N CYS A 5 26.33 -10.78 -23.43
CA CYS A 5 25.89 -10.83 -22.03
C CYS A 5 26.41 -9.67 -21.17
N ALA A 6 27.67 -9.24 -21.31
CA ALA A 6 28.22 -8.16 -20.47
C ALA A 6 27.56 -6.80 -20.81
N SER A 7 27.27 -6.57 -22.10
CA SER A 7 26.55 -5.36 -22.56
C SER A 7 25.07 -5.38 -22.18
N TRP A 8 24.45 -6.55 -22.19
CA TRP A 8 23.04 -6.76 -21.80
C TRP A 8 22.84 -6.63 -20.30
N LEU A 9 23.70 -7.28 -19.51
CA LEU A 9 23.71 -7.17 -18.04
C LEU A 9 23.96 -5.73 -17.62
N SER A 10 24.91 -5.03 -18.25
CA SER A 10 25.13 -3.60 -18.02
C SER A 10 23.86 -2.78 -18.28
N ASN A 11 23.14 -3.00 -19.38
CA ASN A 11 21.98 -2.19 -19.75
C ASN A 11 20.72 -2.45 -18.91
N GLU A 12 20.44 -3.71 -18.52
CA GLU A 12 19.28 -4.04 -17.69
C GLU A 12 19.57 -3.97 -16.18
N ALA A 13 20.84 -3.99 -15.75
CA ALA A 13 21.21 -3.91 -14.32
C ALA A 13 20.64 -2.68 -13.62
N LEU A 14 20.58 -1.52 -14.29
CA LEU A 14 20.05 -0.29 -13.66
C LEU A 14 18.53 -0.39 -13.39
N LYS A 15 17.78 -1.16 -14.20
CA LYS A 15 16.35 -1.43 -13.98
C LYS A 15 16.18 -2.31 -12.76
N HIS A 16 16.95 -3.39 -12.70
CA HIS A 16 16.93 -4.32 -11.58
C HIS A 16 17.38 -3.62 -10.30
N LEU A 17 18.41 -2.78 -10.35
CA LEU A 17 18.87 -1.99 -9.21
C LEU A 17 17.79 -1.04 -8.68
N PHE A 18 17.06 -0.36 -9.58
CA PHE A 18 15.95 0.52 -9.17
C PHE A 18 14.76 -0.25 -8.58
N LEU A 19 14.40 -1.40 -9.16
CA LEU A 19 13.36 -2.25 -8.60
C LEU A 19 13.79 -2.86 -7.26
N LEU A 20 15.06 -3.26 -7.13
CA LEU A 20 15.63 -3.76 -5.88
C LEU A 20 15.68 -2.66 -4.82
N SER A 21 16.03 -1.42 -5.17
CA SER A 21 16.04 -0.31 -4.22
C SER A 21 14.63 0.06 -3.75
N TRP A 22 13.64 0.06 -4.66
CA TRP A 22 12.23 0.19 -4.30
C TRP A 22 11.76 -0.95 -3.38
N LEU A 23 12.10 -2.20 -3.71
CA LEU A 23 11.74 -3.36 -2.87
C LEU A 23 12.40 -3.25 -1.49
N ALA A 24 13.69 -2.90 -1.44
CA ALA A 24 14.42 -2.68 -0.20
C ALA A 24 13.80 -1.57 0.64
N LEU A 25 13.36 -0.47 0.02
CA LEU A 25 12.66 0.62 0.71
C LEU A 25 11.34 0.14 1.33
N ASN A 26 10.57 -0.69 0.62
CA ASN A 26 9.33 -1.28 1.15
C ASN A 26 9.59 -2.20 2.34
N ILE A 27 10.58 -3.10 2.21
CA ILE A 27 10.97 -4.02 3.29
C ILE A 27 11.48 -3.24 4.49
N TRP A 28 12.37 -2.27 4.27
CA TRP A 28 12.90 -1.42 5.33
C TRP A 28 11.80 -0.66 6.05
N LEU A 29 10.86 -0.04 5.33
CA LEU A 29 9.75 0.70 5.93
C LEU A 29 8.83 -0.23 6.73
N PHE A 30 8.57 -1.44 6.21
CA PHE A 30 7.80 -2.47 6.91
C PHE A 30 8.49 -2.85 8.23
N CYS A 31 9.76 -3.27 8.17
CA CYS A 31 10.53 -3.68 9.34
C CYS A 31 10.67 -2.56 10.37
N LYS A 32 11.01 -1.34 9.92
CA LYS A 32 11.15 -0.17 10.79
C LYS A 32 9.85 0.13 11.52
N THR A 33 8.72 0.11 10.82
CA THR A 33 7.41 0.32 11.44
C THR A 33 7.07 -0.82 12.39
N PHE A 34 7.29 -2.07 11.97
CA PHE A 34 7.03 -3.25 12.78
C PHE A 34 7.80 -3.20 14.11
N THR A 35 9.11 -2.92 14.10
CA THR A 35 9.94 -2.82 15.30
C THR A 35 9.47 -1.71 16.23
N VAL A 36 9.04 -0.57 15.70
CA VAL A 36 8.52 0.55 16.51
C VAL A 36 7.25 0.15 17.28
N TYR A 37 6.32 -0.58 16.65
CA TYR A 37 5.09 -1.03 17.32
C TYR A 37 5.29 -2.28 18.18
N TYR A 38 6.35 -3.06 17.92
CA TYR A 38 6.68 -4.24 18.70
C TYR A 38 7.44 -3.90 20.00
N SER A 39 8.41 -2.97 19.95
CA SER A 39 9.28 -2.65 21.09
C SER A 39 9.03 -1.28 21.71
N GLY A 40 8.11 -0.48 21.18
CA GLY A 40 7.82 0.86 21.68
C GLY A 40 7.09 0.83 23.03
N PRO A 41 7.64 1.43 24.11
CA PRO A 41 7.02 1.38 25.45
C PRO A 41 5.65 2.08 25.47
N GLN A 42 5.47 3.11 24.65
CA GLN A 42 4.19 3.82 24.47
C GLN A 42 3.06 2.96 23.86
N TYR A 43 3.40 1.84 23.20
CA TYR A 43 2.43 0.93 22.59
C TYR A 43 2.28 -0.38 23.36
N PHE A 44 2.92 -0.50 24.52
CA PHE A 44 2.97 -1.74 25.30
C PHE A 44 1.57 -2.33 25.57
N TYR A 45 0.66 -1.51 26.10
CA TYR A 45 -0.72 -1.94 26.39
C TYR A 45 -1.49 -2.31 25.11
N LEU A 46 -1.34 -1.52 24.04
CA LEU A 46 -2.02 -1.77 22.77
C LEU A 46 -1.50 -3.06 22.11
N HIS A 47 -0.19 -3.33 22.22
CA HIS A 47 0.43 -4.56 21.78
C HIS A 47 0.02 -5.76 22.63
N GLN A 48 -0.14 -5.60 23.94
CA GLN A 48 -0.60 -6.69 24.82
C GLN A 48 -2.03 -7.14 24.47
N MET A 49 -2.89 -6.21 24.04
CA MET A 49 -4.28 -6.50 23.66
C MET A 49 -4.42 -7.07 22.24
N LEU A 50 -3.67 -6.52 21.27
CA LEU A 50 -3.81 -6.84 19.84
C LEU A 50 -2.76 -7.81 19.31
N GLY A 51 -1.66 -7.96 20.03
CA GLY A 51 -0.51 -8.78 19.65
C GLY A 51 0.12 -8.35 18.33
N LEU A 52 0.57 -9.33 17.56
CA LEU A 52 1.24 -9.14 16.28
C LEU A 52 0.37 -8.48 15.22
N GLY A 53 -0.97 -8.60 15.32
CA GLY A 53 -1.89 -8.01 14.36
C GLY A 53 -1.79 -6.48 14.30
N LEU A 54 -1.50 -5.81 15.41
CA LEU A 54 -1.25 -4.36 15.45
C LEU A 54 -0.01 -4.00 14.63
N CYS A 55 1.11 -4.69 14.90
CA CYS A 55 2.38 -4.42 14.24
C CYS A 55 2.27 -4.65 12.73
N VAL A 56 1.62 -5.74 12.30
CA VAL A 56 1.42 -6.07 10.89
C VAL A 56 0.47 -5.07 10.22
N SER A 57 -0.64 -4.70 10.85
CA SER A 57 -1.60 -3.71 10.32
C SER A 57 -0.91 -2.35 10.10
N ARG A 58 -0.13 -1.87 11.08
CA ARG A 58 0.58 -0.58 10.97
C ARG A 58 1.73 -0.62 9.98
N ALA A 59 2.52 -1.70 9.96
CA ALA A 59 3.60 -1.86 8.99
C ALA A 59 3.09 -1.94 7.55
N SER A 60 2.04 -2.72 7.30
CA SER A 60 1.38 -2.80 5.99
C SER A 60 0.75 -1.47 5.56
N ALA A 61 0.15 -0.71 6.49
CA ALA A 61 -0.38 0.63 6.20
C ALA A 61 0.70 1.62 5.75
N SER A 62 1.86 1.64 6.42
CA SER A 62 3.00 2.49 6.01
C SER A 62 3.48 2.16 4.59
N VAL A 63 3.58 0.87 4.28
CA VAL A 63 3.96 0.39 2.95
C VAL A 63 2.91 0.72 1.89
N LEU A 64 1.62 0.59 2.22
CA LEU A 64 0.51 0.99 1.36
C LEU A 64 0.56 2.49 1.05
N ASN A 65 0.74 3.34 2.06
CA ASN A 65 0.83 4.79 1.88
C ASN A 65 2.01 5.18 0.97
N LEU A 66 3.16 4.54 1.15
CA LEU A 66 4.32 4.73 0.27
C LEU A 66 3.98 4.33 -1.17
N ASN A 67 3.47 3.12 -1.41
CA ASN A 67 3.19 2.66 -2.78
C ASN A 67 2.04 3.43 -3.44
N CYS A 68 1.01 3.82 -2.69
CA CYS A 68 -0.07 4.66 -3.18
C CYS A 68 0.45 6.06 -3.55
N SER A 69 1.51 6.56 -2.93
CA SER A 69 2.14 7.81 -3.37
C SER A 69 2.99 7.58 -4.63
N LEU A 70 3.79 6.51 -4.65
CA LEU A 70 4.71 6.18 -5.74
C LEU A 70 4.01 5.76 -7.04
N VAL A 71 2.80 5.17 -6.98
CA VAL A 71 2.06 4.71 -8.16
C VAL A 71 1.57 5.86 -9.05
N LEU A 72 1.40 7.07 -8.50
CA LEU A 72 0.99 8.28 -9.24
C LEU A 72 2.15 8.96 -9.96
N LEU A 73 3.35 8.96 -9.37
CA LEU A 73 4.55 9.55 -9.95
C LEU A 73 4.81 9.13 -11.42
N PRO A 74 4.72 7.85 -11.81
CA PRO A 74 4.92 7.43 -13.21
C PRO A 74 3.82 7.89 -14.17
N MET A 75 2.66 8.37 -13.68
CA MET A 75 1.57 8.86 -14.51
C MET A 75 1.60 10.38 -14.71
N CYS A 76 2.36 11.11 -13.88
CA CYS A 76 2.58 12.55 -14.01
C CYS A 76 3.54 12.86 -15.18
N ARG A 77 3.00 12.88 -16.41
CA ARG A 77 3.76 13.11 -17.67
C ARG A 77 4.58 14.40 -17.65
N THR A 78 4.10 15.46 -16.99
CA THR A 78 4.83 16.73 -16.83
C THR A 78 6.07 16.58 -15.96
N VAL A 79 5.98 15.86 -14.84
CA VAL A 79 7.12 15.58 -13.95
C VAL A 79 8.15 14.73 -14.69
N ILE A 80 7.71 13.70 -15.40
CA ILE A 80 8.55 12.87 -16.26
C ILE A 80 9.22 13.71 -17.35
N GLY A 81 8.48 14.62 -17.99
CA GLY A 81 9.00 15.51 -19.02
C GLY A 81 10.02 16.51 -18.49
N LEU A 82 9.82 17.05 -17.28
CA LEU A 82 10.79 17.90 -16.59
C LEU A 82 12.04 17.11 -16.21
N LEU A 83 11.86 15.90 -15.67
CA LEU A 83 12.97 15.02 -15.32
C LEU A 83 13.78 14.63 -16.55
N ARG A 84 13.20 14.64 -17.77
CA ARG A 84 13.89 14.35 -19.04
C ARG A 84 14.82 15.47 -19.52
N ARG A 85 14.76 16.67 -18.93
CA ARG A 85 15.57 17.82 -19.39
C ARG A 85 17.09 17.51 -19.25
N PRO A 86 17.90 17.89 -20.26
CA PRO A 86 19.31 17.48 -20.35
C PRO A 86 20.20 17.97 -19.20
N LYS A 87 19.77 18.99 -18.44
CA LYS A 87 20.51 19.49 -17.27
C LYS A 87 20.38 18.60 -16.02
N MET A 88 19.40 17.67 -15.97
CA MET A 88 19.11 16.83 -14.80
C MET A 88 19.38 15.33 -15.04
N VAL A 89 19.35 14.87 -16.30
CA VAL A 89 19.60 13.46 -16.65
C VAL A 89 21.05 13.26 -17.07
N TRP A 90 21.85 12.71 -16.16
CA TRP A 90 23.30 12.52 -16.35
C TRP A 90 23.67 11.42 -17.37
N SER A 91 22.73 10.63 -17.91
CA SER A 91 23.06 9.53 -18.85
C SER A 91 21.90 9.10 -19.78
N ARG A 92 22.21 8.61 -20.99
CA ARG A 92 21.24 7.95 -21.88
C ARG A 92 20.51 6.77 -21.20
N LYS A 93 21.15 6.16 -20.20
CA LYS A 93 20.66 4.99 -19.45
C LYS A 93 19.47 5.33 -18.53
N THR A 94 19.52 6.47 -17.84
CA THR A 94 18.43 6.95 -16.97
C THR A 94 17.21 7.40 -17.77
N ARG A 95 17.42 7.94 -18.98
CA ARG A 95 16.32 8.27 -19.91
C ARG A 95 15.51 7.03 -20.32
N ARG A 96 16.20 5.91 -20.61
CA ARG A 96 15.57 4.63 -20.97
C ARG A 96 14.83 3.96 -19.79
N MET A 97 15.24 4.22 -18.56
CA MET A 97 14.48 3.78 -17.37
C MET A 97 13.16 4.53 -17.24
N LEU A 98 13.19 5.83 -17.50
CA LEU A 98 12.00 6.68 -17.49
C LEU A 98 10.99 6.24 -18.56
N ASP A 99 11.45 5.70 -19.69
CA ASP A 99 10.59 5.15 -20.74
C ASP A 99 9.81 3.89 -20.30
N LYS A 100 10.26 3.18 -19.25
CA LYS A 100 9.57 2.00 -18.67
C LYS A 100 8.64 2.34 -17.48
N HIS A 101 8.33 3.62 -17.22
CA HIS A 101 7.50 4.08 -16.08
C HIS A 101 6.16 3.33 -15.91
N ARG A 102 5.51 2.90 -16.99
CA ARG A 102 4.28 2.10 -16.94
C ARG A 102 4.47 0.73 -16.27
N THR A 103 5.63 0.10 -16.45
CA THR A 103 5.94 -1.19 -15.79
C THR A 103 6.17 -1.00 -14.30
N PHE A 104 6.75 0.12 -13.89
CA PHE A 104 6.89 0.49 -12.49
C PHE A 104 5.51 0.78 -11.85
N HIS A 105 4.63 1.51 -12.52
CA HIS A 105 3.25 1.70 -12.08
C HIS A 105 2.53 0.36 -11.84
N ALA A 106 2.67 -0.59 -12.78
CA ALA A 106 2.08 -1.93 -12.62
C ALA A 106 2.68 -2.70 -11.43
N ALA A 107 3.99 -2.61 -11.20
CA ALA A 107 4.66 -3.22 -10.05
C ALA A 107 4.18 -2.62 -8.71
N CYS A 108 4.04 -1.29 -8.63
CA CYS A 108 3.45 -0.63 -7.47
C CYS A 108 1.98 -1.05 -7.27
N GLY A 109 1.20 -1.13 -8.33
CA GLY A 109 -0.19 -1.61 -8.29
C GLY A 109 -0.29 -3.02 -7.69
N PHE A 110 0.55 -3.95 -8.14
CA PHE A 110 0.63 -5.30 -7.57
C PHE A 110 0.98 -5.29 -6.08
N ALA A 111 1.97 -4.49 -5.67
CA ALA A 111 2.32 -4.34 -4.27
C ALA A 111 1.17 -3.77 -3.43
N ILE A 112 0.42 -2.79 -3.95
CA ILE A 112 -0.77 -2.25 -3.29
C ILE A 112 -1.83 -3.35 -3.09
N CYS A 113 -2.17 -4.12 -4.13
CA CYS A 113 -3.16 -5.20 -3.98
C CYS A 113 -2.67 -6.25 -2.94
N LEU A 114 -1.37 -6.60 -2.93
CA LEU A 114 -0.79 -7.56 -1.97
C LEU A 114 -0.81 -7.04 -0.52
N PHE A 115 -0.26 -5.86 -0.26
CA PHE A 115 -0.21 -5.30 1.09
C PHE A 115 -1.60 -4.89 1.59
N SER A 116 -2.55 -4.59 0.70
CA SER A 116 -3.96 -4.37 1.06
C SER A 116 -4.59 -5.65 1.63
N ALA A 117 -4.36 -6.81 1.01
CA ALA A 117 -4.84 -8.09 1.53
C ALA A 117 -4.23 -8.40 2.92
N VAL A 118 -2.92 -8.19 3.08
CA VAL A 118 -2.24 -8.35 4.38
C VAL A 118 -2.80 -7.40 5.43
N HIS A 119 -3.02 -6.14 5.08
CA HIS A 119 -3.56 -5.10 5.96
C HIS A 119 -4.99 -5.44 6.43
N VAL A 120 -5.88 -5.83 5.51
CA VAL A 120 -7.25 -6.25 5.84
C VAL A 120 -7.23 -7.49 6.74
N GLY A 121 -6.42 -8.50 6.40
CA GLY A 121 -6.26 -9.70 7.23
C GLY A 121 -5.80 -9.37 8.65
N ALA A 122 -4.83 -8.46 8.80
CA ALA A 122 -4.37 -7.99 10.11
C ALA A 122 -5.46 -7.24 10.88
N HIS A 123 -6.29 -6.44 10.20
CA HIS A 123 -7.45 -5.78 10.83
C HIS A 123 -8.53 -6.76 11.30
N VAL A 124 -8.77 -7.84 10.56
CA VAL A 124 -9.69 -8.89 10.98
C VAL A 124 -9.17 -9.60 12.24
N LEU A 125 -7.89 -9.95 12.26
CA LEU A 125 -7.25 -10.54 13.46
C LEU A 125 -7.30 -9.59 14.66
N ASN A 126 -7.06 -8.29 14.42
CA ASN A 126 -7.18 -7.27 15.46
C ASN A 126 -8.61 -7.16 15.99
N ALA A 127 -9.63 -7.22 15.13
CA ALA A 127 -11.03 -7.20 15.56
C ALA A 127 -11.40 -8.42 16.41
N VAL A 128 -10.87 -9.60 16.08
CA VAL A 128 -11.02 -10.81 16.91
C VAL A 128 -10.31 -10.63 18.26
N ASN A 129 -9.08 -10.11 18.26
CA ASN A 129 -8.33 -9.88 19.49
C ASN A 129 -8.99 -8.83 20.40
N PHE A 130 -9.59 -7.77 19.84
CA PHE A 130 -10.41 -6.82 20.60
C PHE A 130 -11.64 -7.46 21.24
N SER A 131 -12.26 -8.43 20.56
CA SER A 131 -13.43 -9.14 21.05
C SER A 131 -13.10 -10.10 22.21
N VAL A 132 -12.01 -10.87 22.06
CA VAL A 132 -11.58 -11.89 23.04
C VAL A 132 -10.88 -11.28 24.25
N ASN A 133 -9.98 -10.32 24.04
CA ASN A 133 -9.16 -9.71 25.09
C ASN A 133 -9.79 -8.41 25.66
N TYR A 134 -11.12 -8.32 25.64
CA TYR A 134 -11.83 -7.15 26.17
C TYR A 134 -11.50 -6.93 27.64
N ASN A 135 -11.03 -5.72 27.97
CA ASN A 135 -10.67 -5.33 29.33
C ASN A 135 -11.53 -4.14 29.80
N HIS A 136 -12.27 -4.33 30.90
CA HIS A 136 -13.13 -3.31 31.49
C HIS A 136 -12.36 -2.11 32.09
N GLU A 137 -11.06 -2.23 32.37
CA GLU A 137 -10.24 -1.16 32.93
C GLU A 137 -9.81 -0.10 31.90
N PHE A 138 -9.78 -0.46 30.60
CA PHE A 138 -9.32 0.40 29.52
C PHE A 138 -10.38 0.57 28.43
N THR A 139 -11.59 0.99 28.81
CA THR A 139 -12.71 1.21 27.89
C THR A 139 -12.40 2.23 26.79
N VAL A 140 -11.53 3.21 27.05
CA VAL A 140 -11.13 4.24 26.07
C VAL A 140 -10.27 3.67 24.94
N LEU A 141 -9.49 2.60 25.19
CA LEU A 141 -8.69 1.92 24.16
C LEU A 141 -9.46 0.78 23.47
N ASN A 142 -10.57 0.32 24.05
CA ASN A 142 -11.35 -0.78 23.52
C ASN A 142 -12.32 -0.30 22.44
N VAL A 143 -12.18 -0.87 21.25
CA VAL A 143 -13.11 -0.63 20.14
C VAL A 143 -14.38 -1.49 20.28
N ALA A 144 -14.29 -2.62 20.99
CA ALA A 144 -15.45 -3.45 21.32
C ALA A 144 -16.27 -2.79 22.44
N ARG A 145 -17.61 -2.92 22.37
CA ARG A 145 -18.53 -2.40 23.40
C ARG A 145 -18.74 -3.37 24.56
N TYR A 146 -18.53 -4.66 24.31
CA TYR A 146 -18.67 -5.73 25.30
C TYR A 146 -17.79 -6.94 24.94
N LYS A 147 -17.50 -7.78 25.94
CA LYS A 147 -16.71 -9.00 25.78
C LYS A 147 -17.39 -9.96 24.78
N ASN A 148 -16.62 -10.53 23.85
CA ASN A 148 -17.10 -11.40 22.78
C ASN A 148 -18.10 -10.75 21.80
N GLU A 149 -18.01 -9.43 21.58
CA GLU A 149 -18.76 -8.78 20.49
C GLU A 149 -18.35 -9.35 19.13
N ASP A 150 -19.30 -9.56 18.23
CA ASP A 150 -19.03 -10.02 16.87
C ASP A 150 -17.99 -9.12 16.19
N PRO A 151 -16.82 -9.64 15.78
CA PRO A 151 -15.78 -8.84 15.12
C PRO A 151 -16.29 -8.15 13.85
N ARG A 152 -17.29 -8.74 13.21
CA ARG A 152 -17.99 -8.18 12.05
C ARG A 152 -18.70 -6.87 12.40
N LYS A 153 -19.37 -6.79 13.54
CA LYS A 153 -20.03 -5.55 13.98
C LYS A 153 -18.99 -4.46 14.18
N ILE A 154 -17.89 -4.75 14.87
CA ILE A 154 -16.78 -3.81 15.11
C ILE A 154 -16.26 -3.20 13.79
N ILE A 155 -16.08 -4.03 12.75
CA ILE A 155 -15.62 -3.58 11.43
C ILE A 155 -16.70 -2.73 10.72
N PHE A 156 -17.96 -3.15 10.72
CA PHE A 156 -19.03 -2.44 10.00
C PHE A 156 -19.60 -1.23 10.73
N THR A 157 -19.39 -1.08 12.04
CA THR A 157 -19.84 0.09 12.80
C THR A 157 -18.76 1.16 12.95
N SER A 158 -17.49 0.83 12.70
CA SER A 158 -16.40 1.78 12.78
C SER A 158 -16.23 2.56 11.47
N VAL A 159 -16.06 3.88 11.57
CA VAL A 159 -15.72 4.76 10.44
C VAL A 159 -14.51 4.24 9.63
N PRO A 160 -13.37 3.87 10.25
CA PRO A 160 -12.25 3.29 9.51
C PRO A 160 -12.57 1.94 8.85
N GLY A 161 -13.47 1.13 9.43
CA GLY A 161 -13.85 -0.16 8.86
C GLY A 161 -14.75 -0.04 7.63
N VAL A 162 -15.78 0.81 7.67
CA VAL A 162 -16.67 1.05 6.50
C VAL A 162 -15.90 1.67 5.34
N THR A 163 -15.08 2.70 5.63
CA THR A 163 -14.23 3.33 4.59
C THR A 163 -13.23 2.34 4.01
N GLY A 164 -12.62 1.48 4.84
CA GLY A 164 -11.72 0.42 4.39
C GLY A 164 -12.39 -0.60 3.46
N VAL A 165 -13.60 -1.09 3.80
CA VAL A 165 -14.33 -2.04 2.95
C VAL A 165 -14.65 -1.44 1.58
N LEU A 166 -15.10 -0.17 1.53
CA LEU A 166 -15.36 0.53 0.27
C LEU A 166 -14.07 0.71 -0.56
N MET A 167 -12.95 1.06 0.08
CA MET A 167 -11.66 1.18 -0.60
C MET A 167 -11.18 -0.15 -1.19
N VAL A 168 -11.34 -1.26 -0.46
CA VAL A 168 -10.96 -2.60 -0.94
C VAL A 168 -11.83 -3.01 -2.13
N LEU A 169 -13.13 -2.72 -2.11
CA LEU A 169 -14.02 -2.98 -3.24
C LEU A 169 -13.58 -2.22 -4.49
N ILE A 170 -13.29 -0.92 -4.36
CA ILE A 170 -12.80 -0.09 -5.46
C ILE A 170 -11.46 -0.62 -5.99
N LEU A 171 -10.52 -0.93 -5.09
CA LEU A 171 -9.23 -1.48 -5.45
C LEU A 171 -9.37 -2.82 -6.18
N PHE A 172 -10.27 -3.70 -5.73
CA PHE A 172 -10.54 -4.98 -6.38
C PHE A 172 -11.07 -4.80 -7.81
N LEU A 173 -12.02 -3.89 -8.02
CA LEU A 173 -12.53 -3.56 -9.35
C LEU A 173 -11.43 -3.01 -10.26
N MET A 174 -10.59 -2.11 -9.74
CA MET A 174 -9.45 -1.55 -10.46
C MET A 174 -8.40 -2.61 -10.82
N CYS A 175 -7.97 -3.45 -9.85
CA CYS A 175 -6.97 -4.50 -10.07
C CYS A 175 -7.50 -5.52 -11.11
N THR A 176 -8.78 -5.94 -10.98
CA THR A 176 -9.41 -6.91 -11.89
C THR A 176 -9.48 -6.38 -13.32
N ALA A 177 -10.04 -5.18 -13.52
CA ALA A 177 -10.16 -4.59 -14.85
C ALA A 177 -8.81 -4.21 -15.49
N SER A 178 -7.76 -4.05 -14.69
CA SER A 178 -6.39 -3.79 -15.17
C SER A 178 -5.66 -5.04 -15.65
N THR A 179 -6.22 -6.24 -15.43
CA THR A 179 -5.65 -7.51 -15.90
C THR A 179 -5.58 -7.53 -17.43
N SER A 180 -4.50 -8.12 -17.99
CA SER A 180 -4.27 -8.14 -19.44
C SER A 180 -5.45 -8.66 -20.25
N SER A 181 -6.17 -9.67 -19.74
CA SER A 181 -7.35 -10.27 -20.39
C SER A 181 -8.49 -9.25 -20.58
N ILE A 182 -8.88 -8.54 -19.52
CA ILE A 182 -9.98 -7.56 -19.58
C ILE A 182 -9.54 -6.33 -20.36
N ARG A 183 -8.32 -5.85 -20.13
CA ARG A 183 -7.80 -4.66 -20.80
C ARG A 183 -7.67 -4.82 -22.32
N SER A 184 -7.32 -6.02 -22.81
CA SER A 184 -7.23 -6.29 -24.25
C SER A 184 -8.60 -6.55 -24.88
N SER A 185 -9.54 -7.11 -24.11
CA SER A 185 -10.90 -7.37 -24.58
C SER A 185 -11.74 -6.08 -24.65
N ASN A 186 -11.72 -5.26 -23.60
CA ASN A 186 -12.50 -4.02 -23.56
C ASN A 186 -11.75 -2.90 -22.81
N TYR A 187 -11.08 -2.04 -23.58
CA TYR A 187 -10.33 -0.92 -23.04
C TYR A 187 -11.21 0.15 -22.36
N SER A 188 -12.48 0.29 -22.77
CA SER A 188 -13.40 1.25 -22.16
C SER A 188 -13.68 0.92 -20.70
N ILE A 189 -13.92 -0.38 -20.40
CA ILE A 189 -14.14 -0.85 -19.02
C ILE A 189 -12.90 -0.58 -18.17
N PHE A 190 -11.71 -0.90 -18.69
CA PHE A 190 -10.45 -0.56 -18.03
C PHE A 190 -10.38 0.94 -17.68
N LEU A 191 -10.61 1.82 -18.65
CA LEU A 191 -10.49 3.26 -18.41
C LEU A 191 -11.49 3.77 -17.36
N HIS A 192 -12.77 3.38 -17.46
CA HIS A 192 -13.81 3.82 -16.53
C HIS A 192 -13.56 3.33 -15.11
N THR A 193 -13.26 2.04 -14.94
CA THR A 193 -12.95 1.46 -13.63
C THR A 193 -11.65 2.02 -13.05
N HIS A 194 -10.62 2.24 -13.86
CA HIS A 194 -9.34 2.76 -13.38
C HIS A 194 -9.46 4.21 -12.90
N ASN A 195 -10.34 5.03 -13.50
CA ASN A 195 -10.67 6.39 -13.04
C ASN A 195 -11.29 6.43 -11.63
N LEU A 196 -11.75 5.30 -11.08
CA LEU A 196 -12.17 5.23 -9.67
C LEU A 196 -11.02 5.50 -8.69
N PHE A 197 -9.76 5.58 -9.16
CA PHE A 197 -8.63 6.01 -8.34
C PHE A 197 -8.90 7.35 -7.64
N PHE A 198 -9.59 8.31 -8.26
CA PHE A 198 -9.94 9.58 -7.60
C PHE A 198 -10.78 9.36 -6.33
N ILE A 199 -11.76 8.47 -6.40
CA ILE A 199 -12.62 8.12 -5.27
C ILE A 199 -11.81 7.35 -4.21
N PHE A 200 -10.93 6.44 -4.64
CA PHE A 200 -10.03 5.72 -3.74
C PHE A 200 -9.14 6.68 -2.92
N TYR A 201 -8.53 7.69 -3.55
CA TYR A 201 -7.71 8.68 -2.83
C TYR A 201 -8.54 9.61 -1.94
N LEU A 202 -9.78 9.93 -2.32
CA LEU A 202 -10.67 10.72 -1.48
C LEU A 202 -10.96 10.00 -0.16
N PHE A 203 -11.30 8.70 -0.22
CA PHE A 203 -11.49 7.90 0.98
C PHE A 203 -10.19 7.71 1.76
N ALA A 204 -9.06 7.45 1.08
CA ALA A 204 -7.76 7.31 1.72
C ALA A 204 -7.38 8.56 2.54
N ALA A 205 -7.59 9.75 1.97
CA ALA A 205 -7.33 11.01 2.66
C ALA A 205 -8.25 11.21 3.87
N GLY A 206 -9.54 10.88 3.72
CA GLY A 206 -10.50 10.92 4.82
C GLY A 206 -10.12 9.99 5.98
N SER A 207 -9.72 8.75 5.69
CA SER A 207 -9.28 7.78 6.70
C SER A 207 -8.00 8.23 7.41
N LEU A 208 -7.07 8.89 6.71
CA LEU A 208 -5.85 9.45 7.30
C LEU A 208 -6.16 10.58 8.30
N LEU A 209 -7.09 11.47 7.95
CA LEU A 209 -7.52 12.57 8.83
C LEU A 209 -8.21 12.07 10.11
N VAL A 210 -8.97 10.98 10.03
CA VAL A 210 -9.59 10.36 11.21
C VAL A 210 -8.53 9.72 12.13
N LEU A 211 -7.47 9.14 11.56
CA LEU A 211 -6.37 8.54 12.32
C LEU A 211 -5.47 9.57 13.04
N PHE A 212 -5.34 10.79 12.52
CA PHE A 212 -4.59 11.87 13.18
C PHE A 212 -5.40 12.59 14.28
N ARG A 213 -6.68 12.28 14.41
CA ARG A 213 -7.60 12.91 15.37
C ARG A 213 -7.88 12.03 16.59
N GLN A 214 -7.30 10.83 16.65
CA GLN A 214 -7.30 9.92 17.80
C GLN A 214 -5.91 9.89 18.43
#